data_AF-A0A382BXB2-F1
#
_entry.id   AF-A0A382BXB2-F1
#
_cell.length_a   1.000
_cell.length_b   1.000
_cell.length_c   1.000
_cell.angle_alpha   90.00
_cell.angle_beta   90.00
_cell.angle_gamma   90.00
#
_symmetry.space_group_name_H-M   'P 1'
#
loop_
_entity.id
_entity.type
_entity.pdbx_description
1 polymer ?
#
loop_
_entity_poly.entity_id
_entity_poly.type
_entity_poly.pdbx_seq_one_letter_code
_entity_poly.pdbx_strand_id
1 'polypeptide(L)'
;MPTPTKIAVVVILESPGYWLMLKRSHPPNQGLYTPVGGKIENGESPHAAAIREVQEEAGLQIEVAHYCGLLVDSSPTDYNWICFVYRASVDYFAPPDCNEGTLTWVPIESLATLPTPVTDPYLYPRVLSGQPFFLNALYSKENDLIELTEEISDTRLFPE
;
A
#
# COMPACT_ATOMS: atom_id res chain seq x y z
N MET A 1 24.87 10.03 8.27
CA MET A 1 23.85 10.76 7.50
C MET A 1 22.51 10.10 7.80
N PRO A 2 21.40 10.84 7.95
CA PRO A 2 20.09 10.22 8.07
C PRO A 2 19.82 9.35 6.84
N THR A 3 19.16 8.21 7.04
CA THR A 3 18.73 7.34 5.93
C THR A 3 17.74 8.12 5.07
N PRO A 4 17.90 8.15 3.73
CA PRO A 4 16.98 8.88 2.88
C PRO A 4 15.57 8.28 2.95
N THR A 5 14.56 9.15 2.87
CA THR A 5 13.16 8.76 2.70
C THR A 5 13.01 7.88 1.47
N LYS A 6 12.32 6.76 1.63
CA LYS A 6 12.03 5.82 0.55
C LYS A 6 10.74 6.25 -0.13
N ILE A 7 10.69 6.19 -1.45
CA ILE A 7 9.49 6.52 -2.22
C ILE A 7 9.03 5.24 -2.92
N ALA A 8 7.75 4.94 -2.80
CA ALA A 8 7.17 3.69 -3.25
C ALA A 8 5.76 3.89 -3.80
N VAL A 9 5.25 2.84 -4.42
CA VAL A 9 3.86 2.71 -4.85
C VAL A 9 3.24 1.48 -4.21
N VAL A 10 1.94 1.55 -3.99
CA VAL A 10 1.11 0.37 -3.74
C VAL A 10 -0.07 0.40 -4.70
N VAL A 11 -0.44 -0.76 -5.24
CA VAL A 11 -1.49 -0.90 -6.24
C VAL A 11 -2.48 -1.96 -5.76
N ILE A 12 -3.73 -1.54 -5.58
CA ILE A 12 -4.83 -2.42 -5.21
C ILE A 12 -5.43 -2.97 -6.50
N LEU A 13 -5.11 -4.22 -6.81
CA LEU A 13 -5.75 -4.96 -7.89
C LEU A 13 -7.10 -5.47 -7.38
N GLU A 14 -8.17 -5.04 -8.04
CA GLU A 14 -9.53 -5.32 -7.62
C GLU A 14 -10.30 -6.13 -8.66
N SER A 15 -11.04 -7.12 -8.18
CA SER A 15 -12.06 -7.85 -8.95
C SER A 15 -13.36 -7.81 -8.15
N PRO A 16 -14.55 -8.06 -8.74
CA PRO A 16 -15.83 -7.90 -8.02
C PRO A 16 -15.85 -8.62 -6.66
N GLY A 17 -15.81 -7.86 -5.55
CA GLY A 17 -15.84 -8.37 -4.18
C GLY A 17 -14.49 -8.76 -3.57
N TYR A 18 -13.39 -8.69 -4.32
CA TYR A 18 -12.07 -9.18 -3.89
C TYR A 18 -10.95 -8.18 -4.21
N TRP A 19 -9.96 -8.12 -3.34
CA TRP A 19 -8.67 -7.47 -3.59
C TRP A 19 -7.55 -8.51 -3.60
N LEU A 20 -6.60 -8.36 -4.52
CA LEU A 20 -5.41 -9.20 -4.52
C LEU A 20 -4.42 -8.68 -3.48
N MET A 21 -4.09 -9.54 -2.51
CA MET A 21 -3.18 -9.20 -1.41
C MET A 21 -1.94 -10.09 -1.47
N LEU A 22 -0.78 -9.50 -1.22
CA LEU A 22 0.52 -10.16 -1.10
C LEU A 22 0.82 -10.41 0.38
N LYS A 23 0.89 -11.67 0.80
CA LYS A 23 1.47 -12.03 2.10
C LYS A 23 2.98 -12.02 2.00
N ARG A 24 3.63 -10.99 2.53
CA ARG A 24 5.07 -10.75 2.35
C ARG A 24 5.94 -11.83 3.00
N SER A 25 6.93 -12.32 2.28
CA SER A 25 7.96 -13.26 2.78
C SER A 25 9.20 -12.55 3.33
N HIS A 26 9.37 -11.26 3.03
CA HIS A 26 10.56 -10.46 3.35
C HIS A 26 10.23 -9.14 4.07
N PRO A 27 11.14 -8.63 4.92
CA PRO A 27 11.00 -7.30 5.53
C PRO A 27 10.99 -6.15 4.50
N PRO A 28 10.37 -5.00 4.80
CA PRO A 28 9.51 -4.75 5.97
C PRO A 28 8.18 -5.52 5.87
N ASN A 29 7.42 -5.57 6.97
CA ASN A 29 6.08 -6.17 7.03
C ASN A 29 6.03 -7.67 6.71
N GLN A 30 7.11 -8.41 6.97
CA GLN A 30 7.16 -9.86 6.78
C GLN A 30 6.02 -10.56 7.55
N GLY A 31 5.28 -11.42 6.86
CA GLY A 31 4.14 -12.15 7.40
C GLY A 31 2.81 -11.39 7.38
N LEU A 32 2.83 -10.08 7.10
CA LEU A 32 1.64 -9.25 6.90
C LEU A 32 1.21 -9.26 5.44
N TYR A 33 -0.06 -8.92 5.21
CA TYR A 33 -0.62 -8.73 3.89
C TYR A 33 -0.54 -7.27 3.48
N THR A 34 -0.13 -7.02 2.25
CA THR A 34 -0.11 -5.69 1.61
C THR A 34 -0.69 -5.79 0.21
N PRO A 35 -1.10 -4.68 -0.42
CA PRO A 35 -1.25 -4.65 -1.88
C PRO A 35 0.08 -4.94 -2.59
N VAL A 36 0.04 -5.18 -3.89
CA VAL A 36 1.26 -5.27 -4.73
C VAL A 36 1.91 -3.89 -4.83
N GLY A 37 3.22 -3.84 -5.08
CA GLY A 37 3.93 -2.59 -5.22
C GLY A 37 5.39 -2.67 -4.80
N GLY A 38 6.08 -1.55 -4.93
CA GLY A 38 7.50 -1.49 -4.69
C GLY A 38 8.06 -0.08 -4.80
N LYS A 39 9.38 0.02 -4.79
CA LYS A 39 10.06 1.32 -4.78
C LYS A 39 10.02 1.96 -6.15
N ILE A 40 9.95 3.28 -6.16
CA ILE A 40 10.13 4.07 -7.37
C ILE A 40 11.63 4.10 -7.70
N GLU A 41 11.97 3.71 -8.93
CA GLU A 41 13.31 3.73 -9.51
C GLU A 41 13.68 5.12 -10.07
N ASN A 42 14.95 5.31 -10.40
CA ASN A 42 15.41 6.57 -10.97
C ASN A 42 14.87 6.76 -12.39
N GLY A 43 14.21 7.89 -12.63
CA GLY A 43 13.71 8.26 -13.96
C GLY A 43 12.31 7.75 -14.28
N GLU A 44 11.64 7.07 -13.35
CA GLU A 44 10.23 6.70 -13.49
C GLU A 44 9.29 7.60 -12.67
N SER A 45 8.06 7.74 -13.15
CA SER A 45 6.98 8.38 -12.40
C SER A 45 6.31 7.37 -11.46
N PRO A 46 5.59 7.80 -10.41
CA PRO A 46 4.81 6.87 -9.58
C PRO A 46 3.79 6.04 -10.39
N HIS A 47 3.20 6.62 -11.43
CA HIS A 47 2.27 5.88 -12.29
C HIS A 47 2.98 4.79 -13.12
N ALA A 48 4.17 5.09 -13.65
CA ALA A 48 4.99 4.11 -14.38
C ALA A 48 5.47 2.98 -13.46
N ALA A 49 5.90 3.32 -12.24
CA ALA A 49 6.27 2.35 -11.21
C ALA A 49 5.09 1.43 -10.87
N ALA A 50 3.89 1.98 -10.69
CA ALA A 50 2.68 1.19 -10.40
C ALA A 50 2.39 0.13 -11.48
N ILE A 51 2.53 0.50 -12.76
CA ILE A 51 2.34 -0.44 -13.88
C ILE A 51 3.43 -1.52 -13.89
N ARG A 52 4.70 -1.12 -13.68
CA ARG A 52 5.84 -2.02 -13.64
C ARG A 52 5.70 -3.05 -12.51
N GLU A 53 5.41 -2.61 -11.28
CA GLU A 53 5.28 -3.48 -10.12
C GLU A 53 4.13 -4.49 -10.27
N VAL A 54 3.00 -4.08 -10.85
CA VAL A 54 1.89 -5.00 -11.18
C VAL A 54 2.34 -6.09 -12.16
N GLN A 55 3.15 -5.73 -13.15
CA GLN A 55 3.70 -6.70 -14.10
C GLN A 55 4.71 -7.65 -13.42
N GLU A 56 5.60 -7.13 -12.58
CA GLU A 56 6.65 -7.92 -11.92
C GLU A 56 6.08 -8.88 -10.88
N GLU A 57 5.16 -8.42 -10.03
CA GLU A 57 4.65 -9.21 -8.91
C GLU A 57 3.46 -10.08 -9.29
N ALA A 58 2.54 -9.57 -10.11
CA ALA A 58 1.27 -10.23 -10.45
C ALA A 58 1.22 -10.74 -11.90
N GLY A 59 2.28 -10.53 -12.70
CA GLY A 59 2.35 -11.02 -14.08
C GLY A 59 1.33 -10.36 -15.03
N LEU A 60 0.69 -9.27 -14.60
CA LEU A 60 -0.38 -8.61 -15.35
C LEU A 60 0.14 -7.37 -16.08
N GLN A 61 -0.24 -7.25 -17.35
CA GLN A 61 -0.07 -6.00 -18.09
C GLN A 61 -1.32 -5.15 -17.92
N ILE A 62 -1.20 -4.04 -17.21
CA ILE A 62 -2.23 -3.02 -17.10
C ILE A 62 -1.78 -1.74 -17.82
N GLU A 63 -2.72 -1.05 -18.45
CA GLU A 63 -2.43 0.22 -19.11
C GLU A 63 -2.62 1.42 -18.17
N VAL A 64 -3.53 1.29 -17.20
CA VAL A 64 -3.94 2.39 -16.33
C VAL A 64 -4.07 1.90 -14.89
N ALA A 65 -3.32 2.55 -13.99
CA ALA A 65 -3.57 2.55 -12.56
C ALA A 65 -4.19 3.90 -12.16
N HIS A 66 -5.30 3.88 -11.43
CA HIS A 66 -6.00 5.06 -10.96
C HIS A 66 -5.46 5.52 -9.61
N TYR A 67 -5.02 6.78 -9.53
CA TYR A 67 -4.52 7.35 -8.28
C TYR A 67 -5.64 7.45 -7.24
N CYS A 68 -5.34 7.01 -6.02
CA CYS A 68 -6.26 7.03 -4.88
C CYS A 68 -5.82 8.02 -3.81
N GLY A 69 -4.52 8.16 -3.55
CA GLY A 69 -4.06 9.00 -2.46
C GLY A 69 -2.60 8.78 -2.10
N LEU A 70 -2.20 9.40 -1.00
CA LEU A 70 -0.84 9.35 -0.47
C LEU A 70 -0.86 8.80 0.96
N LEU A 71 0.11 7.96 1.29
CA LEU A 71 0.44 7.59 2.67
C LEU A 71 1.89 8.00 2.93
N VAL A 72 2.12 8.78 3.99
CA VAL A 72 3.45 9.19 4.42
C VAL A 72 3.71 8.63 5.81
N ASP A 73 4.74 7.81 5.95
CA ASP A 73 5.22 7.30 7.23
C ASP A 73 6.48 8.09 7.63
N SER A 74 6.41 8.80 8.76
CA SER A 74 7.53 9.59 9.29
C SER A 74 7.99 9.03 10.63
N SER A 75 9.28 8.73 10.73
CA SER A 75 9.90 8.15 11.93
C SER A 75 11.25 8.79 12.23
N PRO A 76 11.65 8.94 13.51
CA PRO A 76 13.02 9.29 13.88
C PRO A 76 14.05 8.17 13.56
N THR A 77 13.62 7.01 13.04
CA THR A 77 14.46 5.88 12.63
C THR A 77 14.69 5.86 11.11
N ASP A 78 15.06 4.72 10.52
CA ASP A 78 15.18 4.52 9.07
C ASP A 78 13.85 4.07 8.41
N TYR A 79 12.74 4.08 9.16
CA TYR A 79 11.39 3.77 8.72
C TYR A 79 10.67 5.04 8.22
N ASN A 80 11.13 5.58 7.09
CA ASN A 80 10.54 6.77 6.46
C ASN A 80 10.12 6.46 5.02
N TRP A 81 8.82 6.60 4.72
CA TRP A 81 8.23 6.21 3.45
C TRP A 81 7.25 7.27 2.92
N ILE A 82 7.25 7.45 1.60
CA ILE A 82 6.20 8.15 0.85
C ILE A 82 5.63 7.14 -0.13
N CYS A 83 4.39 6.74 0.08
CA CYS A 83 3.71 5.69 -0.68
C CYS A 83 2.56 6.29 -1.49
N PHE A 84 2.69 6.27 -2.82
CA PHE A 84 1.58 6.61 -3.72
C PHE A 84 0.65 5.42 -3.84
N VAL A 85 -0.64 5.64 -3.62
CA VAL A 85 -1.65 4.58 -3.60
C VAL A 85 -2.44 4.63 -4.88
N TYR A 86 -2.49 3.50 -5.57
CA TYR A 86 -3.22 3.31 -6.81
C TYR A 86 -4.20 2.13 -6.69
N ARG A 87 -5.15 2.07 -7.63
CA ARG A 87 -6.01 0.91 -7.86
C ARG A 87 -6.14 0.59 -9.34
N ALA A 88 -6.38 -0.67 -9.68
CA ALA A 88 -6.71 -1.08 -11.02
C ALA A 88 -7.71 -2.24 -11.00
N SER A 89 -8.80 -2.10 -11.76
CA SER A 89 -9.80 -3.16 -11.91
C SER A 89 -9.32 -4.20 -12.92
N VAL A 90 -9.36 -5.47 -12.53
CA VAL A 90 -8.89 -6.61 -13.32
C VAL A 90 -9.86 -7.78 -13.22
N ASP A 91 -9.83 -8.66 -14.23
CA ASP A 91 -10.52 -9.94 -14.16
C ASP A 91 -9.95 -10.80 -13.02
N TYR A 92 -10.78 -11.67 -12.45
CA TYR A 92 -10.30 -12.64 -11.46
C TYR A 92 -9.42 -13.67 -12.16
N PHE A 93 -8.18 -13.84 -11.70
CA PHE A 93 -7.21 -14.78 -12.26
C PHE A 93 -6.57 -15.64 -11.18
N ALA A 94 -5.96 -16.76 -11.58
CA ALA A 94 -5.13 -17.55 -10.69
C ALA A 94 -3.85 -16.76 -10.38
N PRO A 95 -3.59 -16.35 -9.13
CA PRO A 95 -2.40 -15.57 -8.81
C PRO A 95 -1.12 -16.34 -9.17
N PRO A 96 -0.14 -15.70 -9.83
CA PRO A 96 1.13 -16.35 -10.15
C PRO A 96 2.01 -16.49 -8.91
N ASP A 97 3.11 -17.22 -9.08
CA ASP A 97 4.20 -17.20 -8.11
C ASP A 97 4.82 -15.80 -8.06
N CYS A 98 5.06 -15.32 -6.83
CA CYS A 98 5.68 -14.03 -6.57
C CYS A 98 6.91 -14.23 -5.68
N ASN A 99 8.04 -13.61 -6.02
CA ASN A 99 9.26 -13.72 -5.22
C ASN A 99 9.14 -12.99 -3.87
N GLU A 100 8.24 -12.02 -3.76
CA GLU A 100 8.03 -11.22 -2.54
C GLU A 100 7.08 -11.87 -1.53
N GLY A 101 6.43 -12.99 -1.89
CA GLY A 101 5.46 -13.64 -1.01
C GLY A 101 4.39 -14.44 -1.73
N THR A 102 3.25 -14.61 -1.07
CA THR A 102 2.11 -15.36 -1.64
C THR A 102 0.97 -14.41 -1.96
N LEU A 103 0.59 -14.34 -3.23
CA LEU A 103 -0.58 -13.60 -3.67
C LEU A 103 -1.86 -14.38 -3.38
N THR A 104 -2.90 -13.70 -2.91
CA THR A 104 -4.20 -14.31 -2.60
C THR A 104 -5.31 -13.31 -2.82
N TRP A 105 -6.37 -13.72 -3.50
CA TRP A 105 -7.61 -12.95 -3.55
C TRP A 105 -8.31 -12.98 -2.19
N VAL A 106 -8.39 -11.83 -1.55
CA VAL A 106 -9.03 -11.65 -0.24
C VAL A 106 -10.39 -10.98 -0.44
N PRO A 107 -11.49 -11.54 0.10
CA PRO A 107 -12.78 -10.87 0.11
C PRO A 107 -12.67 -9.50 0.80
N ILE A 108 -13.27 -8.46 0.22
CA ILE A 108 -13.22 -7.09 0.78
C ILE A 108 -13.73 -7.06 2.22
N GLU A 109 -14.77 -7.84 2.53
CA GLU A 109 -15.34 -7.99 3.87
C GLU A 109 -14.37 -8.60 4.91
N SER A 110 -13.34 -9.31 4.47
CA SER A 110 -12.33 -9.92 5.35
C SER A 110 -11.17 -8.97 5.69
N LEU A 111 -11.03 -7.85 4.96
CA LEU A 111 -9.90 -6.92 5.10
C LEU A 111 -9.77 -6.36 6.53
N ALA A 112 -10.88 -6.15 7.23
CA ALA A 112 -10.88 -5.62 8.60
C ALA A 112 -10.19 -6.54 9.63
N THR A 113 -10.04 -7.83 9.30
CA THR A 113 -9.42 -8.84 10.18
C THR A 113 -8.10 -9.38 9.62
N LEU A 114 -7.72 -8.93 8.42
CA LEU A 114 -6.50 -9.37 7.77
C LEU A 114 -5.29 -8.79 8.52
N PRO A 115 -4.24 -9.58 8.81
CA PRO A 115 -3.05 -9.04 9.44
C PRO A 115 -2.28 -8.17 8.44
N THR A 116 -2.40 -6.86 8.56
CA THR A 116 -1.81 -5.85 7.67
C THR A 116 -0.90 -4.89 8.46
N PRO A 117 -0.11 -4.03 7.80
CA PRO A 117 0.54 -2.90 8.46
C PRO A 117 -0.45 -2.07 9.29
N VAL A 118 0.05 -1.40 10.34
CA VAL A 118 -0.79 -0.69 11.31
C VAL A 118 -1.62 0.46 10.71
N THR A 119 -1.17 1.04 9.59
CA THR A 119 -1.84 2.13 8.87
C THR A 119 -2.90 1.62 7.88
N ASP A 120 -2.79 0.38 7.41
CA ASP A 120 -3.65 -0.18 6.36
C ASP A 120 -5.15 -0.28 6.72
N PRO A 121 -5.56 -0.61 7.96
CA PRO A 121 -6.97 -0.58 8.36
C PRO A 121 -7.61 0.80 8.22
N TYR A 122 -6.79 1.86 8.27
CA TYR A 122 -7.24 3.22 8.00
C TYR A 122 -7.18 3.56 6.52
N LEU A 123 -6.19 3.06 5.79
CA LEU A 123 -6.04 3.23 4.33
C LEU A 123 -7.23 2.67 3.54
N TYR A 124 -7.63 1.42 3.79
CA TYR A 124 -8.58 0.71 2.93
C TYR A 124 -9.97 1.36 2.85
N PRO A 125 -10.57 1.84 3.96
CA PRO A 125 -11.82 2.60 3.88
C PRO A 125 -11.74 3.84 2.98
N ARG A 126 -10.57 4.51 2.90
CA ARG A 126 -10.41 5.68 2.02
C ARG A 126 -10.36 5.26 0.56
N VAL A 127 -9.63 4.20 0.23
CA VAL A 127 -9.65 3.62 -1.12
C VAL A 127 -11.07 3.23 -1.54
N LEU A 128 -11.83 2.58 -0.66
CA LEU A 128 -13.22 2.17 -0.90
C LEU A 128 -14.17 3.37 -1.06
N SER A 129 -13.88 4.50 -0.43
CA SER A 129 -14.69 5.72 -0.56
C SER A 129 -14.63 6.33 -1.98
N GLY A 130 -13.57 6.02 -2.74
CA GLY A 130 -13.32 6.57 -4.07
C GLY A 130 -12.94 8.05 -4.08
N GLN A 131 -12.78 8.68 -2.91
CA GLN A 131 -12.27 10.04 -2.80
C GLN A 131 -10.74 10.04 -2.63
N PRO A 132 -10.04 11.03 -3.22
CA PRO A 132 -8.64 11.26 -2.90
C PRO A 132 -8.40 11.43 -1.41
N PHE A 133 -7.29 10.91 -0.91
CA PHE A 133 -6.90 11.05 0.50
C PHE A 133 -5.41 11.37 0.65
N PHE A 134 -5.05 11.90 1.82
CA PHE A 134 -3.69 12.02 2.29
C PHE A 134 -3.62 11.51 3.73
N LEU A 135 -2.97 10.37 3.94
CA LEU A 135 -2.65 9.86 5.28
C LEU A 135 -1.23 10.26 5.69
N ASN A 136 -1.10 10.88 6.85
CA ASN A 136 0.16 11.23 7.47
C ASN A 136 0.30 10.47 8.79
N ALA A 137 1.27 9.56 8.85
CA ALA A 137 1.54 8.67 9.96
C ALA A 137 2.85 9.06 10.65
N LEU A 138 2.81 9.28 11.97
CA LEU A 138 3.97 9.58 12.79
C LEU A 138 4.31 8.39 13.68
N TYR A 139 5.59 8.00 13.69
CA TYR A 139 6.09 6.86 14.45
C TYR A 139 7.08 7.27 15.55
N SER A 140 7.15 6.45 16.60
CA SER A 140 8.11 6.55 17.71
C SER A 140 9.51 6.07 17.30
N LYS A 141 10.50 6.22 18.21
CA LYS A 141 11.83 5.60 18.03
C LYS A 141 11.79 4.08 18.13
N GLU A 142 10.76 3.56 18.78
CA GLU A 142 10.46 2.15 18.94
C GLU A 142 9.66 1.60 17.73
N ASN A 143 9.38 2.45 16.72
CA ASN A 143 8.56 2.17 15.54
C ASN A 143 7.09 1.84 15.85
N ASP A 144 6.57 2.37 16.96
CA ASP A 144 5.13 2.35 17.25
C ASP A 144 4.46 3.54 16.55
N LEU A 145 3.28 3.32 15.96
CA LEU A 145 2.46 4.42 15.46
C LEU A 145 2.06 5.31 16.66
N ILE A 146 2.26 6.62 16.55
CA ILE A 146 1.91 7.64 17.58
C ILE A 146 0.77 8.53 17.10
N GLU A 147 0.66 8.78 15.80
CA GLU A 147 -0.39 9.63 15.24
C GLU A 147 -0.68 9.21 13.81
N LEU A 148 -1.96 9.28 13.42
CA LEU A 148 -2.37 9.16 12.03
C LEU A 148 -3.42 10.21 11.75
N THR A 149 -3.21 11.03 10.72
CA THR A 149 -4.11 12.11 10.33
C THR A 149 -4.45 12.00 8.86
N GLU A 150 -5.71 12.25 8.50
CA GLU A 150 -6.13 12.47 7.12
C GLU A 150 -6.06 13.99 6.84
N GLU A 151 -5.07 14.42 6.05
CA GLU A 151 -4.74 15.85 5.93
C GLU A 151 -5.72 16.65 5.07
N ILE A 152 -6.43 16.02 4.13
CA ILE A 152 -7.40 16.74 3.28
C ILE A 152 -8.60 17.22 4.10
N SER A 153 -9.04 16.39 5.05
CA SER A 153 -10.16 16.64 5.94
C SER A 153 -9.76 17.13 7.33
N ASP A 154 -8.46 17.23 7.62
CA ASP A 154 -7.91 17.60 8.94
C ASP A 154 -8.45 16.69 10.07
N THR A 155 -8.58 15.39 9.79
CA THR A 155 -9.19 14.42 10.71
C THR A 155 -8.13 13.52 11.32
N ARG A 156 -8.02 13.49 12.65
CA ARG A 156 -7.18 12.54 13.38
C ARG A 156 -7.84 11.16 13.44
N LEU A 157 -7.08 10.11 13.13
CA LEU A 157 -7.52 8.72 13.04
C LEU A 157 -6.91 7.82 14.10
N PHE A 158 -5.75 8.20 14.64
CA PHE A 158 -5.01 7.46 15.66
C PHE A 158 -4.23 8.43 16.56
N PRO A 159 -4.01 8.09 17.85
CA PRO A 159 -4.91 7.47 18.79
C PRO A 159 -5.77 8.60 19.37
N GLU A 160 -7.09 8.47 19.41
CA GLU A 160 -7.81 9.26 20.41
C GLU A 160 -7.46 8.71 21.80
#